data_AF-A0AAD3N7C6-F1
#
_entry.id   AF-A0AAD3N7C6-F1
#
_cell.length_a   1.000
_cell.length_b   1.000
_cell.length_c   1.000
_cell.angle_alpha   90.00
_cell.angle_beta   90.00
_cell.angle_gamma   90.00
#
_symmetry.space_group_name_H-M   'P 1'
#
loop_
_entity.id
_entity.type
_entity.pdbx_description
1 polymer ?
#
loop_
_entity_poly.entity_id
_entity_poly.type
_entity_poly.pdbx_seq_one_letter_code
_entity_poly.pdbx_strand_id
1 'polypeptide(L)'
;MKNLRVKLEEEGETHLPLCLEERDWPPGIPLVDNLTQSIQYSRKTLFVLTEGYVKTGVFKLAMYLAHQRLLDENVDVIVLLMLEPVLQHSHFLRLRRRLCGKSVVEWPRTAAAEAWFWQNLRSVVRVDNQVMYNKTYSKYFTNK
;
A
#
# COMPACT_ATOMS: atom_id res chain seq x y z
N MET A 1 10.83 10.79 2.01
CA MET A 1 10.63 10.00 0.78
C MET A 1 11.92 9.48 0.13
N LYS A 2 13.04 10.24 0.09
CA LYS A 2 14.30 9.80 -0.55
C LYS A 2 14.79 8.41 -0.12
N ASN A 3 14.69 8.07 1.17
CA ASN A 3 15.10 6.76 1.67
C ASN A 3 14.19 5.60 1.19
N LEU A 4 12.89 5.82 0.99
CA LEU A 4 11.95 4.75 0.62
C LEU A 4 12.22 4.23 -0.80
N ARG A 5 12.45 5.16 -1.75
CA ARG A 5 12.79 4.83 -3.13
C ARG A 5 14.06 3.99 -3.19
N VAL A 6 15.15 4.48 -2.59
CA VAL A 6 16.45 3.78 -2.57
C VAL A 6 16.31 2.39 -1.93
N LYS A 7 15.61 2.28 -0.80
CA LYS A 7 15.41 1.01 -0.07
C LYS A 7 14.59 -0.04 -0.80
N LEU A 8 13.79 0.35 -1.80
CA LEU A 8 12.92 -0.55 -2.55
C LEU A 8 13.41 -0.80 -3.98
N GLU A 9 13.88 0.24 -4.69
CA GLU A 9 14.40 0.13 -6.05
C GLU A 9 15.85 -0.36 -6.06
N GLU A 10 16.72 0.23 -5.25
CA GLU A 10 18.18 0.08 -5.37
C GLU A 10 18.75 -0.93 -4.35
N GLU A 11 18.24 -0.92 -3.11
CA GLU A 11 18.75 -1.77 -2.04
C GLU A 11 17.86 -3.00 -1.80
N GLY A 12 18.31 -4.16 -2.28
CA GLY A 12 17.68 -5.46 -2.04
C GLY A 12 18.13 -6.49 -3.06
N GLU A 13 17.86 -7.77 -2.80
CA GLU A 13 18.23 -8.84 -3.74
C GLU A 13 17.49 -8.78 -5.08
N THR A 14 16.40 -8.01 -5.16
CA THR A 14 15.52 -8.00 -6.34
C THR A 14 14.87 -6.62 -6.47
N HIS A 15 15.06 -6.02 -7.64
CA HIS A 15 14.59 -4.68 -7.99
C HIS A 15 13.06 -4.60 -7.97
N LEU A 16 12.51 -3.65 -7.21
CA LEU A 16 11.07 -3.37 -7.17
C LEU A 16 10.82 -2.00 -7.81
N PRO A 17 10.50 -1.93 -9.11
CA PRO A 17 10.26 -0.65 -9.77
C PRO A 17 9.05 0.03 -9.13
N LEU A 18 9.20 1.31 -8.79
CA LEU A 18 8.12 2.12 -8.25
C LEU A 18 7.48 2.96 -9.37
N CYS A 19 6.22 3.30 -9.20
CA CYS A 19 5.57 4.37 -9.95
C CYS A 19 5.42 5.57 -8.99
N LEU A 20 6.05 6.69 -9.32
CA LEU A 20 6.10 7.90 -8.51
C LEU A 20 5.51 9.07 -9.30
N GLU A 21 4.68 9.87 -8.64
CA GLU A 21 4.03 11.05 -9.23
C GLU A 21 5.04 12.00 -9.88
N GLU A 22 6.13 12.33 -9.19
CA GLU A 22 7.09 13.33 -9.66
C GLU A 22 8.02 12.83 -10.79
N ARG A 23 8.00 11.53 -11.10
CA ARG A 23 8.90 10.90 -12.07
C ARG A 23 8.16 10.32 -13.27
N ASP A 24 7.06 9.62 -13.00
CA ASP A 24 6.45 8.70 -13.96
C ASP A 24 5.12 9.25 -14.52
N TRP A 25 4.54 10.30 -13.90
CA TRP A 25 3.31 10.89 -14.42
C TRP A 25 3.60 11.86 -15.57
N PRO A 26 3.01 11.61 -16.76
CA PRO A 26 3.15 12.52 -17.89
C PRO A 26 2.47 13.88 -17.62
N PRO A 27 3.08 14.99 -18.07
CA PRO A 27 2.48 16.31 -17.93
C PRO A 27 1.20 16.43 -18.79
N GLY A 28 0.23 17.20 -18.30
CA GLY A 28 -1.03 17.45 -19.01
C GLY A 28 -2.08 16.36 -18.85
N ILE A 29 -1.78 15.25 -18.19
CA ILE A 29 -2.76 14.20 -17.86
C ILE A 29 -3.47 14.55 -16.54
N PRO A 30 -4.82 14.44 -16.47
CA PRO A 30 -5.56 14.67 -15.24
C PRO A 30 -5.09 13.77 -14.09
N LEU A 31 -5.09 14.31 -12.87
CA LEU A 31 -4.71 13.60 -11.65
C LEU A 31 -5.45 12.27 -11.50
N VAL A 32 -6.76 12.24 -11.78
CA VAL A 32 -7.59 11.03 -11.65
C VAL A 32 -7.15 9.94 -12.62
N ASP A 33 -6.77 10.30 -13.86
CA ASP A 33 -6.33 9.35 -14.87
C ASP A 33 -4.95 8.79 -14.50
N ASN A 34 -4.04 9.67 -14.08
CA ASN A 34 -2.71 9.29 -13.58
C ASN A 34 -2.82 8.34 -12.38
N LEU A 35 -3.68 8.64 -11.40
CA LEU A 35 -3.93 7.76 -10.26
C LEU A 35 -4.51 6.41 -10.68
N THR A 36 -5.51 6.43 -11.57
CA THR A 36 -6.18 5.21 -12.05
C THR A 36 -5.18 4.29 -12.74
N GLN A 37 -4.40 4.82 -13.69
CA GLN A 37 -3.38 4.06 -14.41
C GLN A 37 -2.29 3.54 -13.47
N SER A 38 -1.78 4.40 -12.57
CA SER A 38 -0.75 3.99 -11.60
C SER A 38 -1.23 2.85 -10.72
N ILE A 39 -2.48 2.91 -10.24
CA ILE A 39 -3.08 1.87 -9.40
C ILE A 39 -3.33 0.60 -10.21
N GLN A 40 -3.75 0.69 -11.48
CA GLN A 40 -4.11 -0.47 -12.29
C GLN A 40 -2.88 -1.24 -12.81
N TYR A 41 -1.83 -0.53 -13.21
CA TYR A 41 -0.60 -1.14 -13.71
C TYR A 41 0.41 -1.51 -12.61
N SER A 42 0.19 -1.04 -11.38
CA SER A 42 0.99 -1.47 -10.22
C SER A 42 0.42 -2.74 -9.60
N ARG A 43 1.32 -3.61 -9.10
CA ARG A 43 0.93 -4.77 -8.28
C ARG A 43 0.40 -4.36 -6.91
N LYS A 44 0.92 -3.26 -6.37
CA LYS A 44 0.61 -2.72 -5.05
C LYS A 44 0.60 -1.21 -5.08
N THR A 45 -0.26 -0.62 -4.27
CA THR A 45 -0.29 0.82 -3.98
C THR A 45 0.10 1.01 -2.51
N LEU A 46 1.29 1.56 -2.29
CA LEU A 46 1.83 1.81 -0.96
C LEU A 46 1.38 3.21 -0.48
N PHE A 47 0.42 3.24 0.43
CA PHE A 47 -0.03 4.47 1.07
C PHE A 47 0.89 4.80 2.25
N VAL A 48 1.70 5.84 2.10
CA VAL A 48 2.59 6.34 3.16
C VAL A 48 1.81 7.31 4.04
N LEU A 49 1.34 6.82 5.18
CA LEU A 49 0.37 7.50 6.02
C LEU A 49 1.05 8.47 7.00
N THR A 50 0.81 9.76 6.75
CA THR A 50 1.16 10.91 7.59
C THR A 50 -0.09 11.74 7.86
N GLU A 51 -0.09 12.58 8.91
CA GLU A 51 -1.18 13.49 9.26
C GLU A 51 -1.55 14.44 8.13
N GLY A 52 -0.54 14.91 7.38
CA GLY A 52 -0.74 15.76 6.22
C GLY A 52 -1.40 15.00 5.08
N TYR A 53 -0.85 13.83 4.71
CA TYR A 53 -1.30 13.08 3.54
C TYR A 53 -2.74 12.60 3.68
N VAL A 54 -3.14 12.07 4.85
CA VAL A 54 -4.50 11.52 5.04
C VAL A 54 -5.62 12.57 4.96
N LYS A 55 -5.29 13.86 5.08
CA LYS A 55 -6.25 14.97 4.95
C LYS A 55 -6.44 15.40 3.49
N THR A 56 -5.55 15.00 2.58
CA THR A 56 -5.58 15.42 1.18
C THR A 56 -6.72 14.77 0.39
N GLY A 57 -7.17 15.46 -0.67
CA GLY A 57 -8.09 14.88 -1.65
C GLY A 57 -7.46 13.73 -2.44
N VAL A 58 -6.14 13.82 -2.71
CA VAL A 58 -5.36 12.78 -3.41
C VAL A 58 -5.44 11.45 -2.65
N PHE A 59 -5.21 11.44 -1.33
CA PHE A 59 -5.33 10.23 -0.52
C PHE A 59 -6.72 9.61 -0.61
N LYS A 60 -7.77 10.42 -0.45
CA LYS A 60 -9.17 9.93 -0.50
C LYS A 60 -9.49 9.32 -1.86
N LEU A 61 -9.09 9.99 -2.96
CA LEU A 61 -9.32 9.53 -4.32
C LEU A 61 -8.53 8.25 -4.62
N ALA A 62 -7.25 8.20 -4.28
CA ALA A 62 -6.41 7.02 -4.49
C ALA A 62 -6.90 5.80 -3.69
N MET A 63 -7.32 6.00 -2.43
CA MET A 63 -7.93 4.93 -1.62
C MET A 63 -9.25 4.46 -2.22
N TYR A 64 -10.09 5.38 -2.71
CA TYR A 64 -11.34 5.04 -3.39
C TYR A 64 -11.08 4.18 -4.64
N LEU A 65 -10.17 4.60 -5.52
CA LEU A 65 -9.82 3.87 -6.73
C LEU A 65 -9.22 2.48 -6.43
N ALA A 66 -8.37 2.38 -5.41
CA ALA A 66 -7.81 1.09 -4.98
C ALA A 66 -8.89 0.15 -4.42
N HIS A 67 -9.89 0.70 -3.70
CA HIS A 67 -11.05 -0.07 -3.27
C HIS A 67 -11.94 -0.49 -4.43
N GLN A 68 -12.14 0.39 -5.40
CA GLN A 68 -12.93 0.08 -6.59
C GLN A 68 -12.30 -1.11 -7.34
N ARG A 69 -10.98 -1.12 -7.53
CA ARG A 69 -10.26 -2.25 -8.12
C ARG A 69 -10.46 -3.56 -7.35
N LEU A 70 -10.46 -3.50 -6.02
CA LEU A 70 -10.76 -4.67 -5.20
C LEU A 70 -12.20 -5.17 -5.43
N LEU A 71 -13.18 -4.28 -5.55
CA LEU A 71 -14.58 -4.68 -5.73
C LEU A 71 -14.87 -5.19 -7.15
N ASP A 72 -14.34 -4.51 -8.16
CA ASP A 72 -14.63 -4.78 -9.57
C ASP A 72 -13.79 -5.95 -10.11
N GLU A 73 -12.50 -6.03 -9.74
CA GLU A 73 -11.55 -7.02 -10.26
C GLU A 73 -11.19 -8.12 -9.26
N ASN A 74 -11.62 -8.01 -7.98
CA ASN A 74 -11.17 -8.88 -6.88
C ASN A 74 -9.64 -8.84 -6.64
N VAL A 75 -9.01 -7.70 -6.93
CA VAL A 75 -7.56 -7.49 -6.77
C VAL A 75 -7.28 -6.48 -5.65
N ASP A 76 -6.81 -6.95 -4.49
CA ASP A 76 -6.41 -6.09 -3.37
C ASP A 76 -4.95 -5.64 -3.54
N VAL A 77 -4.77 -4.38 -3.95
CA VAL A 77 -3.44 -3.76 -4.13
C VAL A 77 -2.97 -2.94 -2.93
N ILE A 78 -3.81 -2.72 -1.91
CA ILE A 78 -3.55 -1.71 -0.89
C ILE A 78 -2.44 -2.20 0.06
N VAL A 79 -1.48 -1.34 0.37
CA VAL A 79 -0.53 -1.54 1.48
C VAL A 79 -0.47 -0.23 2.26
N LEU A 80 -0.67 -0.30 3.58
CA LEU A 80 -0.64 0.87 4.45
C LEU A 80 0.69 0.90 5.20
N LEU A 81 1.49 1.95 4.98
CA LEU A 81 2.69 2.23 5.77
C LEU A 81 2.39 3.33 6.78
N MET A 82 2.29 2.99 8.05
CA MET A 82 2.06 3.91 9.16
C MET A 82 3.38 4.58 9.57
N LEU A 83 3.60 5.83 9.14
CA LEU A 83 4.68 6.65 9.70
C LEU A 83 4.24 7.41 10.95
N GLU A 84 2.97 7.81 10.98
CA GLU A 84 2.35 8.55 12.08
C GLU A 84 1.07 7.85 12.54
N PRO A 85 0.61 8.09 13.79
CA PRO A 85 -0.58 7.46 14.37
C PRO A 85 -1.92 7.97 13.80
N VAL A 86 -2.09 7.92 12.49
CA VAL A 86 -3.30 8.36 11.78
C VAL A 86 -4.32 7.24 11.61
N LEU A 87 -5.58 7.60 11.30
CA LEU A 87 -6.66 6.65 10.99
C LEU A 87 -6.94 5.61 12.08
N GLN A 88 -6.45 5.80 13.32
CA GLN A 88 -6.59 4.81 14.41
C GLN A 88 -8.05 4.43 14.71
N HIS A 89 -8.95 5.40 14.59
CA HIS A 89 -10.38 5.22 14.80
C HIS A 89 -11.14 4.82 13.52
N SER A 90 -10.44 4.72 12.37
CA SER A 90 -11.06 4.35 11.10
C SER A 90 -11.53 2.89 11.13
N HIS A 91 -12.79 2.68 10.78
CA HIS A 91 -13.34 1.34 10.58
C HIS A 91 -12.55 0.55 9.53
N PHE A 92 -12.09 1.23 8.48
CA PHE A 92 -11.28 0.61 7.44
C PHE A 92 -9.96 0.08 8.00
N LEU A 93 -9.19 0.88 8.74
CA LEU A 93 -7.92 0.44 9.31
C LEU A 93 -8.13 -0.74 10.28
N ARG A 94 -9.15 -0.65 11.14
CA ARG A 94 -9.51 -1.71 12.08
C ARG A 94 -9.88 -3.00 11.36
N LEU A 95 -10.67 -2.92 10.29
CA LEU A 95 -11.05 -4.08 9.49
C LEU A 95 -9.84 -4.67 8.76
N ARG A 96 -9.01 -3.82 8.13
CA ARG A 96 -7.83 -4.27 7.40
C ARG A 96 -6.81 -4.95 8.33
N ARG A 97 -6.60 -4.44 9.54
CA ARG A 97 -5.76 -5.11 10.56
C ARG A 97 -6.27 -6.52 10.90
N ARG A 98 -7.59 -6.72 10.93
CA ARG A 98 -8.21 -8.02 11.22
C ARG A 98 -8.15 -8.97 10.02
N LEU A 99 -8.44 -8.47 8.82
CA LEU A 99 -8.56 -9.28 7.61
C LEU A 99 -7.21 -9.52 6.95
N CYS A 100 -6.42 -8.47 6.74
CA CYS A 100 -5.17 -8.48 5.98
C CYS A 100 -4.06 -7.75 6.74
N GLY A 101 -3.85 -8.14 8.01
CA GLY A 101 -2.97 -7.40 8.94
C GLY A 101 -1.54 -7.23 8.46
N LYS A 102 -1.00 -8.17 7.68
CA LYS A 102 0.35 -8.08 7.09
C LYS A 102 0.50 -6.92 6.10
N SER A 103 -0.60 -6.46 5.50
CA SER A 103 -0.61 -5.29 4.61
C SER A 103 -0.61 -3.95 5.36
N VAL A 104 -0.66 -3.97 6.69
CA VAL A 104 -0.53 -2.79 7.55
C VAL A 104 0.84 -2.85 8.21
N VAL A 105 1.77 -2.05 7.69
CA VAL A 105 3.17 -2.02 8.11
C VAL A 105 3.38 -0.75 8.94
N GLU A 106 4.00 -0.88 10.12
CA GLU A 106 4.30 0.26 10.98
C GLU A 106 5.79 0.59 10.93
N TRP A 107 6.13 1.88 10.87
CA TRP A 107 7.51 2.32 10.99
C TRP A 107 8.05 2.00 12.39
N PRO A 108 9.26 1.44 12.51
CA PRO A 108 9.81 1.05 13.81
C PRO A 108 10.11 2.26 14.69
N ARG A 109 9.94 2.08 16.00
CA ARG A 109 10.29 3.12 17.01
C ARG A 109 11.77 3.11 17.40
N THR A 110 12.52 2.09 16.99
CA THR A 110 13.93 1.91 17.35
C THR A 110 14.74 1.58 16.10
N ALA A 111 15.96 2.15 16.01
CA ALA A 111 16.86 1.93 14.87
C ALA A 111 17.20 0.44 14.68
N ALA A 112 17.29 -0.33 15.76
CA ALA A 112 17.57 -1.76 15.73
C ALA A 112 16.52 -2.57 14.93
N ALA A 113 15.28 -2.09 14.85
CA ALA A 113 14.20 -2.77 14.12
C ALA A 113 14.08 -2.33 12.64
N GLU A 114 14.87 -1.36 12.17
CA GLU A 114 14.80 -0.88 10.78
C GLU A 114 15.15 -1.95 9.76
N ALA A 115 16.20 -2.75 10.00
CA ALA A 115 16.58 -3.82 9.09
C ALA A 115 15.42 -4.81 8.86
N TRP A 116 14.75 -5.20 9.95
CA TRP A 116 13.57 -6.06 9.90
C TRP A 116 12.40 -5.39 9.19
N PHE A 117 12.15 -4.11 9.47
CA PHE A 117 11.11 -3.33 8.78
C PHE A 117 11.30 -3.37 7.26
N TRP A 118 12.51 -3.12 6.75
CA TRP A 118 12.78 -3.11 5.32
C TRP A 118 12.61 -4.48 4.69
N GLN A 119 13.04 -5.54 5.39
CA GLN A 119 12.80 -6.92 4.95
C GLN A 119 11.31 -7.24 4.88
N ASN A 120 10.55 -6.88 5.92
CA ASN A 120 9.11 -7.09 5.98
C ASN A 120 8.38 -6.31 4.88
N LEU A 121 8.68 -5.02 4.70
CA LEU A 121 8.07 -4.19 3.67
C LEU A 121 8.31 -4.77 2.27
N ARG A 122 9.55 -5.18 1.96
CA ARG A 122 9.87 -5.86 0.68
C ARG A 122 9.09 -7.15 0.49
N SER A 123 8.90 -7.94 1.55
CA SER A 123 8.07 -9.14 1.49
C SER A 123 6.60 -8.81 1.20
N VAL A 124 6.04 -7.80 1.89
CA VAL A 124 4.64 -7.41 1.75
C VAL A 124 4.33 -6.89 0.35
N VAL A 125 5.22 -6.07 -0.24
CA VAL A 125 4.97 -5.53 -1.59
C VAL A 125 5.13 -6.58 -2.70
N ARG A 126 5.70 -7.76 -2.41
CA ARG A 126 5.88 -8.85 -3.37
C ARG A 126 4.75 -9.87 -3.36
N VAL A 127 4.19 -10.15 -2.19
CA VAL A 127 3.20 -11.20 -2.00
C VAL A 127 1.79 -10.67 -2.29
N ASP A 128 0.96 -11.48 -2.95
CA ASP A 128 -0.45 -11.13 -3.17
C ASP A 128 -1.19 -10.95 -1.82
N ASN A 129 -2.03 -9.92 -1.71
CA ASN A 129 -2.80 -9.68 -0.50
C ASN A 129 -3.83 -10.79 -0.28
N GLN A 130 -4.28 -11.48 -1.33
CA GLN A 130 -5.17 -12.64 -1.23
C GLN A 130 -4.58 -13.72 -0.29
N VAL A 131 -3.27 -13.95 -0.37
CA VAL A 131 -2.54 -14.91 0.48
C VAL A 131 -2.34 -14.39 1.91
N MET A 132 -2.42 -13.07 2.10
CA MET A 132 -2.28 -12.44 3.41
C MET A 132 -3.58 -12.38 4.21
N TYR A 133 -4.72 -12.64 3.57
CA TYR A 133 -5.99 -12.67 4.29
C TYR A 133 -5.99 -13.77 5.35
N ASN A 134 -6.63 -13.49 6.48
CA ASN A 134 -6.79 -14.49 7.53
C ASN A 134 -7.55 -15.72 6.98
N LYS A 135 -7.31 -16.88 7.60
CA LYS A 135 -7.90 -18.15 7.15
C LYS A 135 -9.43 -18.12 7.16
N THR A 136 -10.02 -17.36 8.08
CA THR A 136 -11.48 -17.20 8.20
C THR A 136 -12.05 -16.53 6.95
N TYR A 137 -11.49 -15.39 6.53
CA TYR A 137 -11.92 -14.68 5.33
C TYR A 137 -11.72 -15.53 4.06
N SER A 138 -10.55 -16.15 3.94
CA SER A 138 -10.26 -17.02 2.79
C SER A 138 -11.33 -18.10 2.64
N LYS A 139 -11.71 -18.78 3.73
CA LYS A 139 -12.77 -19.80 3.71
C LYS A 139 -14.13 -19.33 3.20
N TYR A 140 -14.50 -18.07 3.42
CA TYR A 140 -15.81 -17.53 3.00
C TYR A 140 -15.80 -16.95 1.59
N PHE A 141 -14.65 -16.45 1.11
CA PHE A 141 -14.59 -15.67 -0.14
C PHE A 141 -13.78 -16.34 -1.25
N THR A 142 -13.02 -17.42 -1.00
CA THR A 142 -12.28 -18.16 -2.03
C THR A 142 -12.93 -19.49 -2.44
N ASN A 143 -14.10 -19.85 -1.90
CA ASN A 143 -14.88 -20.97 -2.42
C ASN A 143 -15.64 -20.50 -3.67
N LYS A 144 -15.02 -20.67 -4.84
CA LYS A 144 -15.71 -20.83 -6.12
C LYS A 144 -15.91 -22.31 -6.40
#